data_AF-A0A966LY80-F1
#
_entry.id   AF-A0A966LY80-F1
#
_cell.length_a   1.000
_cell.length_b   1.000
_cell.length_c   1.000
_cell.angle_alpha   90.00
_cell.angle_beta   90.00
_cell.angle_gamma   90.00
#
_symmetry.space_group_name_H-M   'P 1'
#
loop_
_entity.id
_entity.type
_entity.pdbx_description
1 polymer ?
#
loop_
_entity_poly.entity_id
_entity_poly.type
_entity_poly.pdbx_seq_one_letter_code
_entity_poly.pdbx_strand_id
1 'polypeptide(L)' 'MKAYINFADQFVVWIGRAFAWGIFILTAAVMYEVIMRYFFNAPTLWSFDFTIQMYGAVFMMGG' A
#
# COMPACT_ATOMS: atom_id res chain seq x y z
N MET A 1 18.73 -15.70 -24.93
CA MET A 1 18.97 -14.47 -24.14
C MET A 1 17.76 -13.54 -24.06
N LYS A 2 17.03 -13.26 -25.16
CA LYS A 2 15.86 -12.35 -25.14
C LYS A 2 14.70 -12.81 -24.22
N ALA A 3 14.46 -14.11 -24.08
CA ALA A 3 13.39 -14.65 -23.24
C ALA A 3 13.58 -14.34 -21.73
N TYR A 4 14.83 -14.38 -21.23
CA TYR A 4 15.12 -14.04 -19.85
C TYR A 4 14.91 -12.54 -19.56
N ILE A 5 15.25 -11.69 -20.52
CA ILE A 5 15.06 -10.24 -20.42
C ILE A 5 13.55 -9.92 -20.39
N ASN A 6 12.76 -10.52 -21.28
CA ASN A 6 11.31 -10.31 -21.29
C ASN A 6 10.62 -10.83 -20.03
N PHE A 7 11.10 -11.95 -19.45
CA PHE A 7 10.56 -12.47 -18.20
C PHE A 7 10.85 -11.54 -17.02
N ALA A 8 12.08 -11.02 -16.96
CA ALA A 8 12.45 -10.01 -15.96
C ALA A 8 11.63 -8.72 -16.13
N ASP A 9 11.45 -8.23 -17.36
CA ASP A 9 10.64 -7.04 -17.63
C ASP A 9 9.17 -7.25 -17.22
N GLN A 10 8.56 -8.38 -17.55
CA GLN A 10 7.20 -8.68 -17.12
C GLN A 10 7.08 -8.78 -15.60
N PHE A 11 8.07 -9.33 -14.92
CA PHE A 11 8.09 -9.43 -13.47
C PHE A 11 8.14 -8.05 -12.80
N VAL A 12 8.98 -7.15 -13.32
CA VAL A 12 9.08 -5.77 -12.83
C VAL A 12 7.78 -5.00 -13.08
N VAL A 13 7.17 -5.13 -14.25
CA VAL A 13 5.87 -4.52 -14.57
C VAL A 13 4.75 -5.05 -13.66
N TRP A 14 4.78 -6.33 -13.33
CA TRP A 14 3.78 -6.94 -12.43
C TRP A 14 3.91 -6.43 -11.00
N ILE A 15 5.14 -6.31 -10.49
CA ILE A 15 5.42 -5.69 -9.19
C ILE A 15 4.93 -4.24 -9.18
N GLY A 16 5.24 -3.44 -10.22
CA GLY A 16 4.79 -2.06 -10.33
C GLY A 16 3.26 -1.93 -10.28
N ARG A 17 2.52 -2.84 -10.94
CA ARG A 17 1.05 -2.88 -10.88
C ARG A 17 0.53 -3.29 -9.50
N ALA A 18 1.19 -4.23 -8.82
CA ALA A 18 0.81 -4.63 -7.47
C ALA A 18 0.98 -3.47 -6.47
N PHE A 19 2.04 -2.67 -6.58
CA PHE A 19 2.26 -1.49 -5.74
C PHE A 19 1.30 -0.35 -6.03
N ALA A 20 0.91 -0.15 -7.29
CA ALA A 20 -0.13 0.82 -7.65
C ALA A 20 -1.47 0.53 -6.93
N TRP A 21 -1.80 -0.76 -6.73
CA TRP A 21 -2.99 -1.16 -5.97
C TRP A 21 -2.82 -0.98 -4.44
N GLY A 22 -1.58 -1.00 -3.94
CA GLY A 22 -1.27 -0.79 -2.52
C GLY A 22 -1.72 0.58 -1.99
N ILE A 23 -1.67 1.63 -2.83
CA ILE A 23 -2.15 2.99 -2.48
C ILE A 23 -3.67 3.01 -2.23
N PHE A 24 -4.43 2.20 -2.97
CA PHE A 24 -5.87 2.08 -2.75
C PHE A 24 -6.19 1.40 -1.41
N ILE A 25 -5.44 0.35 -1.07
CA ILE A 25 -5.57 -0.35 0.22
C ILE A 25 -5.21 0.59 1.38
N LEU A 26 -4.16 1.37 1.24
CA LEU A 26 -3.78 2.42 2.19
C LEU A 26 -4.89 3.43 2.42
N THR A 27 -5.45 3.96 1.33
CA THR A 27 -6.54 4.94 1.40
C THR A 27 -7.75 4.33 2.11
N ALA A 28 -8.10 3.08 1.80
CA ALA A 28 -9.17 2.35 2.48
C ALA A 28 -8.89 2.13 3.98
N ALA A 29 -7.64 1.82 4.36
CA ALA A 29 -7.26 1.66 5.76
C ALA A 29 -7.40 2.97 6.56
N VAL A 30 -6.96 4.10 5.99
CA VAL A 30 -7.14 5.43 6.60
C VAL A 30 -8.62 5.80 6.69
N MET A 31 -9.40 5.53 5.63
CA MET A 31 -10.86 5.74 5.67
C MET A 31 -11.54 4.91 6.75
N TYR A 32 -11.13 3.66 6.93
CA TYR A 32 -11.63 2.79 8.00
C TYR A 32 -11.31 3.37 9.39
N GLU A 33 -10.10 3.90 9.59
CA GLU A 33 -9.73 4.55 10.86
C GLU A 33 -10.61 5.77 11.16
N VAL A 34 -10.83 6.62 10.14
CA VAL A 34 -11.70 7.80 10.25
C VAL A 34 -13.11 7.35 10.63
N ILE A 35 -13.65 6.32 9.97
CA ILE A 35 -14.99 5.79 10.31
C ILE A 35 -15.00 5.26 11.76
N MET A 36 -14.04 4.43 12.16
CA MET A 36 -14.01 3.87 13.53
C MET A 36 -13.84 4.95 14.60
N ARG A 37 -13.07 6.00 14.31
CA ARG A 37 -12.82 7.10 15.24
C ARG A 37 -14.02 8.04 15.35
N TYR A 38 -14.63 8.42 14.23
CA TYR A 38 -15.72 9.41 14.21
C TYR A 38 -17.11 8.79 14.38
N PHE A 39 -17.37 7.58 13.88
CA PHE A 39 -18.66 6.89 14.05
C PHE A 39 -18.70 5.99 15.29
N PHE A 40 -17.62 5.25 15.59
CA PHE A 40 -17.62 4.25 16.66
C PHE A 40 -16.93 4.71 17.95
N ASN A 41 -16.31 5.91 17.96
CA ASN A 41 -15.63 6.53 19.11
C ASN A 41 -14.63 5.58 19.83
N ALA A 42 -14.12 4.58 19.12
CA ALA A 42 -13.22 3.55 19.62
C ALA A 42 -11.92 3.61 18.81
N PRO A 43 -10.89 4.34 19.28
CA PRO A 43 -9.64 4.46 18.56
C PRO A 43 -8.88 3.12 18.54
N THR A 44 -8.64 2.58 17.36
CA THR A 44 -7.84 1.36 17.16
C THR A 44 -6.35 1.71 17.17
N LEU A 45 -5.65 1.37 18.25
CA LEU A 45 -4.20 1.61 18.46
C LEU A 45 -3.31 1.11 17.31
N TRP A 46 -3.68 0.01 16.65
CA TRP A 46 -2.88 -0.55 15.54
C TRP A 46 -2.87 0.36 14.29
N SER A 47 -3.90 1.19 14.09
CA SER A 47 -4.07 1.92 12.83
C SER A 47 -3.00 2.98 12.59
N PHE A 48 -2.49 3.61 13.65
CA PHE A 48 -1.44 4.62 13.55
C PHE A 48 -0.11 4.01 13.08
N ASP A 49 0.30 2.90 13.70
CA ASP A 49 1.52 2.18 13.32
C ASP A 49 1.42 1.56 11.92
N PHE A 50 0.22 1.08 11.55
CA PHE A 50 -0.05 0.53 10.22
C PHE A 50 0.05 1.60 9.12
N THR A 51 -0.53 2.77 9.37
CA THR A 51 -0.51 3.89 8.43
C THR A 51 0.92 4.39 8.23
N ILE A 52 1.71 4.53 9.30
CA ILE A 52 3.12 4.96 9.23
C ILE A 52 4.00 3.97 8.45
N GLN A 53 3.93 2.67 8.74
CA GLN A 53 4.74 1.68 8.03
C GLN A 53 4.37 1.59 6.55
N MET A 54 3.09 1.72 6.25
CA MET A 54 2.57 1.51 4.92
C MET A 54 2.73 2.77 4.04
N TYR A 55 2.67 3.99 4.62
CA TYR A 55 3.17 5.22 3.98
C TYR A 55 4.68 5.14 3.69
N GLY A 56 5.48 4.60 4.61
CA GLY A 56 6.91 4.37 4.40
C GLY A 56 7.19 3.41 3.23
N ALA A 57 6.41 2.33 3.12
CA ALA A 57 6.51 1.38 2.02
C ALA A 57 6.16 1.99 0.65
N VAL A 58 5.15 2.88 0.59
CA VAL A 58 4.82 3.61 -0.64
C VAL A 58 5.88 4.63 -0.99
N PHE A 59 6.43 5.36 -0.01
CA PHE A 59 7.48 6.36 -0.28
C PHE A 59 8.78 5.72 -0.79
N MET A 60 9.14 4.53 -0.30
CA MET A 60 10.34 3.82 -0.79
C MET A 60 10.17 3.24 -2.20
N MET A 61 8.95 2.97 -2.67
CA MET A 61 8.69 2.46 -4.02
C MET A 61 8.32 3.54 -5.03
N GLY A 62 7.67 4.60 -4.56
CA GLY A 62 7.22 5.73 -5.35
C GLY A 62 8.20 6.88 -5.42
N GLY A 63 9.23 6.91 -4.55
CA GLY A 63 10.33 7.89 -4.46
C GLY A 63 10.15 9.19 -5.22
#